data_AF-A0AAV5SQU5-F1
#
_entry.id   AF-A0AAV5SQU5-F1
#
_cell.length_a   1.000
_cell.length_b   1.000
_cell.length_c   1.000
_cell.angle_alpha   90.00
_cell.angle_beta   90.00
_cell.angle_gamma   90.00
#
_symmetry.space_group_name_H-M   'P 1'
#
loop_
_entity.id
_entity.type
_entity.pdbx_description
1 polymer ?
#
loop_
_entity_poly.entity_id
_entity_poly.type
_entity_poly.pdbx_seq_one_letter_code
_entity_poly.pdbx_strand_id
1 'polypeptide(L)'
;KHRMCRLILADLPSDIIRKIIRMEQASLDRMRLVSCRWNSMAVAHLTNRKRLPIIKSFRWKRDYMYSTIGHVYINICLQHKYLNYFGVESWKIKHYPFMLKYDEVIKLATRFTNIGRNDNFVNRLTRFFGRCSRIESLELERVNPIILKTSMKDVIVDKLSIKPFDKGES
;
A
#
# COMPACT_ATOMS: atom_id res chain seq x y z
N LYS A 1 -41.05 -27.06 -19.54
CA LYS A 1 -40.17 -25.88 -19.76
C LYS A 1 -39.36 -25.61 -18.50
N HIS A 2 -38.12 -26.10 -18.41
CA HIS A 2 -37.22 -25.70 -17.32
C HIS A 2 -36.67 -24.30 -17.61
N ARG A 3 -36.97 -23.33 -16.74
CA ARG A 3 -36.24 -22.04 -16.74
C ARG A 3 -34.86 -22.32 -16.17
N MET A 4 -33.84 -22.19 -17.00
CA MET A 4 -32.46 -22.16 -16.54
C MET A 4 -32.27 -20.85 -15.76
N CYS A 5 -32.26 -20.93 -14.44
CA CYS A 5 -31.97 -19.78 -13.58
C CYS A 5 -30.53 -19.36 -13.81
N ARG A 6 -30.32 -18.29 -14.57
CA ARG A 6 -29.01 -17.68 -14.79
C ARG A 6 -28.57 -17.01 -13.49
N LEU A 7 -27.68 -17.65 -12.75
CA LEU A 7 -27.07 -17.06 -11.57
C LEU A 7 -26.00 -16.05 -12.02
N ILE A 8 -26.16 -14.78 -11.66
CA ILE A 8 -25.13 -13.74 -11.87
C ILE A 8 -24.45 -13.40 -10.55
N LEU A 9 -23.16 -13.04 -10.60
CA LEU A 9 -22.37 -12.71 -9.41
C LEU A 9 -22.96 -11.57 -8.56
N ALA A 10 -23.76 -10.68 -9.18
CA ALA A 10 -24.42 -9.59 -8.48
C ALA A 10 -25.52 -10.06 -7.51
N ASP A 11 -26.10 -11.25 -7.76
CA ASP A 11 -27.21 -11.80 -6.98
C ASP A 11 -26.77 -12.65 -5.79
N LEU A 12 -25.45 -12.81 -5.60
CA LEU A 12 -24.92 -13.56 -4.47
C LEU A 12 -25.34 -12.93 -3.12
N PRO A 13 -25.67 -13.75 -2.12
CA PRO A 13 -25.87 -13.28 -0.75
C PRO A 13 -24.66 -12.52 -0.21
N SER A 14 -24.91 -11.53 0.68
CA SER A 14 -23.88 -10.59 1.14
C SER A 14 -22.76 -11.29 1.93
N ASP A 15 -23.08 -12.37 2.64
CA ASP A 15 -22.13 -13.21 3.36
C ASP A 15 -21.19 -13.96 2.44
N ILE A 16 -21.69 -14.48 1.31
CA ILE A 16 -20.87 -15.08 0.26
C ILE A 16 -19.94 -14.04 -0.37
N ILE A 17 -20.46 -12.85 -0.72
CA ILE A 17 -19.62 -11.74 -1.23
C ILE A 17 -18.52 -11.37 -0.23
N ARG A 18 -18.87 -11.27 1.07
CA ARG A 18 -17.89 -10.99 2.14
C ARG A 18 -16.81 -12.08 2.24
N LYS A 19 -17.17 -13.35 2.05
CA LYS A 19 -16.21 -14.47 2.05
C LYS A 19 -15.27 -14.37 0.86
N ILE A 20 -15.80 -14.12 -0.34
CA ILE A 20 -15.00 -13.93 -1.56
C ILE A 20 -14.03 -12.75 -1.39
N ILE A 21 -14.50 -11.59 -0.92
CA ILE A 21 -13.66 -10.41 -0.69
C ILE A 21 -12.47 -10.72 0.24
N ARG A 22 -12.68 -11.52 1.29
CA ARG A 22 -11.61 -11.89 2.23
C ARG A 22 -10.58 -12.84 1.61
N MET A 23 -11.03 -13.74 0.75
CA MET A 23 -10.17 -14.70 0.04
C MET A 23 -9.38 -14.02 -1.08
N GLU A 24 -10.03 -13.13 -1.83
CA GLU A 24 -9.52 -12.53 -3.07
C GLU A 24 -9.11 -11.05 -2.90
N GLN A 25 -8.51 -10.69 -1.76
CA GLN A 25 -8.14 -9.30 -1.46
C GLN A 25 -7.25 -8.68 -2.55
N ALA A 26 -6.38 -9.47 -3.19
CA ALA A 26 -5.54 -9.03 -4.32
C ALA A 26 -6.34 -8.37 -5.46
N SER A 27 -7.57 -8.83 -5.67
CA SER A 27 -8.47 -8.42 -6.75
C SER A 27 -9.55 -7.43 -6.31
N LEU A 28 -9.43 -6.85 -5.10
CA LEU A 28 -10.48 -6.04 -4.48
C LEU A 28 -10.96 -4.88 -5.36
N ASP A 29 -10.04 -4.18 -6.03
CA ASP A 29 -10.42 -3.05 -6.88
C ASP A 29 -11.25 -3.48 -8.09
N ARG A 30 -11.01 -4.68 -8.65
CA ARG A 30 -11.83 -5.23 -9.75
C ARG A 30 -13.18 -5.69 -9.25
N MET A 31 -13.24 -6.31 -8.07
CA MET A 31 -14.50 -6.75 -7.44
C MET A 31 -15.46 -5.59 -7.20
N ARG A 32 -14.96 -4.37 -6.92
CA ARG A 32 -15.78 -3.17 -6.75
C ARG A 32 -16.55 -2.78 -8.01
N LEU A 33 -16.12 -3.22 -9.19
CA LEU A 33 -16.75 -2.91 -10.46
C LEU A 33 -17.92 -3.86 -10.81
N VAL A 34 -18.14 -4.92 -10.03
CA VAL A 34 -19.19 -5.91 -10.32
C VAL A 34 -20.60 -5.32 -10.13
N SER A 35 -20.85 -4.65 -8.99
CA SER A 35 -22.10 -3.92 -8.74
C SER A 35 -21.94 -2.96 -7.54
N CYS A 36 -22.91 -2.07 -7.35
CA CYS A 36 -22.94 -1.16 -6.18
C CYS A 36 -22.88 -1.90 -4.84
N ARG A 37 -23.50 -3.10 -4.77
CA ARG A 37 -23.48 -3.95 -3.57
C ARG A 37 -22.07 -4.47 -3.28
N TRP A 38 -21.36 -4.94 -4.32
CA TRP A 38 -19.98 -5.38 -4.18
C TRP A 38 -19.04 -4.24 -3.76
N ASN A 39 -19.20 -3.05 -4.36
CA ASN A 39 -18.45 -1.87 -3.94
C ASN A 39 -18.68 -1.52 -2.46
N SER A 40 -19.95 -1.54 -2.01
CA SER A 40 -20.30 -1.24 -0.61
C SER A 40 -19.67 -2.25 0.36
N MET A 41 -19.70 -3.55 0.02
CA MET A 41 -19.07 -4.60 0.84
C MET A 41 -17.53 -4.47 0.86
N ALA A 42 -16.92 -4.10 -0.27
CA ALA A 42 -15.48 -3.87 -0.35
C ALA A 42 -15.05 -2.64 0.48
N VAL A 43 -15.82 -1.55 0.42
CA VAL A 43 -15.58 -0.36 1.27
C VAL A 43 -15.72 -0.72 2.75
N ALA A 44 -16.77 -1.45 3.13
CA ALA A 44 -16.95 -1.94 4.51
C ALA A 44 -15.84 -2.92 4.97
N HIS A 45 -15.22 -3.64 4.04
CA HIS A 45 -14.05 -4.45 4.33
C HIS A 45 -12.81 -3.57 4.60
N LEU A 46 -12.58 -2.55 3.77
CA LEU A 46 -11.46 -1.62 3.90
C LEU A 46 -11.54 -0.75 5.17
N THR A 47 -12.73 -0.46 5.69
CA THR A 47 -12.87 0.25 6.97
C THR A 47 -12.50 -0.62 8.17
N ASN A 48 -12.58 -1.96 8.06
CA ASN A 48 -12.15 -2.87 9.10
C ASN A 48 -10.66 -3.20 8.99
N ARG A 49 -9.82 -2.29 9.51
CA ARG A 49 -8.36 -2.41 9.48
C ARG A 49 -7.82 -3.73 10.01
N LYS A 50 -8.46 -4.37 11.00
CA LYS A 50 -8.01 -5.63 11.60
C LYS A 50 -7.93 -6.80 10.59
N ARG A 51 -8.60 -6.68 9.44
CA ARG A 51 -8.63 -7.71 8.39
C ARG A 51 -7.71 -7.41 7.20
N LEU A 52 -7.03 -6.26 7.21
CA LEU A 52 -6.19 -5.83 6.12
C LEU A 52 -4.79 -6.46 6.20
N PRO A 53 -4.08 -6.60 5.06
CA PRO A 53 -2.73 -7.14 5.04
C PRO A 53 -1.74 -6.35 5.90
N ILE A 54 -0.71 -7.03 6.39
CA ILE A 54 0.40 -6.43 7.14
C ILE A 54 1.50 -6.03 6.16
N ILE A 55 2.10 -4.86 6.37
CA ILE A 55 3.35 -4.48 5.70
C ILE A 55 4.52 -4.94 6.57
N LYS A 56 5.41 -5.77 6.01
CA LYS A 56 6.56 -6.32 6.74
C LYS A 56 7.59 -5.25 7.05
N SER A 57 7.91 -4.41 6.07
CA SER A 57 8.69 -3.20 6.34
C SER A 57 8.42 -2.09 5.34
N PHE A 58 8.59 -0.87 5.81
CA PHE A 58 8.57 0.34 5.01
C PHE A 58 9.76 1.21 5.43
N ARG A 59 10.65 1.52 4.49
CA ARG A 59 11.79 2.39 4.73
C ARG A 59 11.72 3.59 3.79
N TRP A 60 11.75 4.78 4.37
CA TRP A 60 11.85 6.04 3.63
C TRP A 60 13.23 6.63 3.84
N LYS A 61 13.93 6.93 2.75
CA LYS A 61 15.21 7.65 2.76
C LYS A 61 15.19 8.80 1.77
N ARG A 62 15.58 10.01 2.19
CA ARG A 62 15.79 11.14 1.29
C ARG A 62 17.25 11.17 0.80
N ASP A 63 17.45 11.28 -0.52
CA ASP A 63 18.77 11.49 -1.12
C ASP A 63 19.18 12.96 -1.05
N TYR A 64 20.48 13.20 -0.87
CA TYR A 64 21.07 14.54 -0.89
C TYR A 64 22.19 14.67 -1.93
N MET A 65 22.66 13.58 -2.54
CA MET A 65 23.89 13.66 -3.34
C MET A 65 23.73 14.45 -4.65
N TYR A 66 22.50 14.60 -5.17
CA TYR A 66 22.29 15.18 -6.49
C TYR A 66 21.04 16.08 -6.52
N SER A 67 21.26 17.40 -6.43
CA SER A 67 20.33 18.51 -6.72
C SER A 67 19.37 19.00 -5.62
N THR A 68 18.95 20.25 -5.79
CA THR A 68 17.87 20.97 -5.08
C THR A 68 16.51 20.25 -5.15
N ILE A 69 16.36 19.22 -5.99
CA ILE A 69 15.14 18.46 -6.16
C ILE A 69 15.19 17.24 -5.22
N GLY A 70 14.56 17.36 -4.05
CA GLY A 70 14.54 16.31 -3.03
C GLY A 70 14.02 14.97 -3.56
N HIS A 71 14.93 14.03 -3.80
CA HIS A 71 14.61 12.66 -4.16
C HIS A 71 14.29 11.84 -2.91
N VAL A 72 13.29 10.96 -3.00
CA VAL A 72 13.01 9.98 -1.94
C VAL A 72 13.09 8.58 -2.50
N TYR A 73 13.83 7.75 -1.79
CA TYR A 73 13.85 6.30 -1.92
C TYR A 73 12.87 5.69 -0.93
N ILE A 74 11.94 4.91 -1.45
CA ILE A 74 11.05 4.08 -0.63
C ILE A 74 11.44 2.63 -0.87
N ASN A 75 11.76 1.91 0.21
CA ASN A 75 11.88 0.46 0.20
C ASN A 75 10.67 -0.16 0.91
N ILE A 76 9.96 -1.06 0.23
CA ILE A 76 8.75 -1.71 0.77
C ILE A 76 8.97 -3.21 0.75
N CYS A 77 8.57 -3.87 1.84
CA CYS A 77 8.59 -5.32 2.00
C CYS A 77 7.15 -5.80 2.25
N LEU A 78 6.56 -6.51 1.29
CA LEU A 78 5.18 -7.02 1.37
C LEU A 78 5.01 -8.35 0.62
N GLN A 79 3.95 -9.11 0.90
CA GLN A 79 3.69 -10.36 0.18
C GLN A 79 3.32 -10.10 -1.29
N HIS A 80 3.87 -10.88 -2.21
CA HIS A 80 3.76 -10.69 -3.66
C HIS A 80 2.31 -10.53 -4.15
N LYS A 81 1.39 -11.36 -3.63
CA LYS A 81 -0.02 -11.32 -4.00
C LYS A 81 -0.72 -9.97 -3.71
N TYR A 82 -0.15 -9.12 -2.86
CA TYR A 82 -0.73 -7.82 -2.52
C TYR A 82 -0.15 -6.63 -3.31
N LEU A 83 0.74 -6.83 -4.28
CA LEU A 83 1.28 -5.73 -5.10
C LEU A 83 0.18 -4.84 -5.70
N ASN A 84 -0.79 -5.48 -6.35
CA ASN A 84 -1.88 -4.79 -7.06
C ASN A 84 -2.87 -4.20 -6.06
N TYR A 85 -3.09 -4.93 -4.96
CA TYR A 85 -3.89 -4.44 -3.84
C TYR A 85 -3.31 -3.18 -3.21
N PHE A 86 -1.99 -3.05 -3.07
CA PHE A 86 -1.38 -1.82 -2.57
C PHE A 86 -1.19 -0.74 -3.66
N GLY A 87 -1.46 -1.07 -4.92
CA GLY A 87 -1.29 -0.17 -6.07
C GLY A 87 0.18 0.14 -6.39
N VAL A 88 1.12 -0.62 -5.82
CA VAL A 88 2.56 -0.40 -5.98
C VAL A 88 3.11 -0.89 -7.33
N GLU A 89 2.38 -1.76 -8.04
CA GLU A 89 2.72 -2.20 -9.40
C GLU A 89 2.84 -1.01 -10.37
N SER A 90 1.98 0.01 -10.19
CA SER A 90 1.97 1.22 -11.01
C SER A 90 3.07 2.23 -10.65
N TRP A 91 3.84 1.97 -9.60
CA TRP A 91 4.91 2.86 -9.21
C TRP A 91 6.03 2.67 -10.23
N LYS A 92 6.54 3.77 -10.81
CA LYS A 92 7.64 3.72 -11.77
C LYS A 92 8.90 3.26 -11.04
N ILE A 93 9.04 1.95 -10.89
CA ILE A 93 10.18 1.29 -10.25
C ILE A 93 11.31 1.41 -11.28
N LYS A 94 12.19 2.39 -11.08
CA LYS A 94 13.48 2.40 -11.78
C LYS A 94 14.25 1.23 -11.18
N HIS A 95 14.26 0.12 -11.92
CA HIS A 95 14.79 -1.18 -11.51
C HIS A 95 16.15 -1.04 -10.81
N TYR A 96 16.17 -1.36 -9.51
CA TYR A 96 17.34 -1.98 -8.88
C TYR A 96 16.90 -3.41 -8.56
N PRO A 97 17.21 -4.40 -9.43
CA PRO A 97 16.69 -5.75 -9.29
C PRO A 97 17.47 -6.49 -8.20
N PHE A 98 17.13 -6.23 -6.95
CA PHE A 98 17.28 -7.23 -5.90
C PHE A 98 15.88 -7.71 -5.52
N MET A 99 15.17 -8.31 -6.49
CA MET A 99 14.02 -9.16 -6.19
C MET A 99 14.54 -10.46 -5.57
N LEU A 100 14.94 -10.38 -4.30
CA LEU A 100 15.22 -11.55 -3.51
C LEU A 100 13.86 -12.14 -3.13
N LYS A 101 13.43 -13.17 -3.87
CA LYS A 101 12.27 -13.99 -3.53
C LYS A 101 12.63 -14.87 -2.33
N TYR A 102 12.67 -14.27 -1.14
CA TYR A 102 12.60 -15.03 0.10
C TYR A 102 11.12 -15.08 0.50
N ASP A 103 10.56 -16.28 0.62
CA ASP A 103 9.27 -16.54 1.27
C ASP A 103 8.09 -15.67 0.78
N GLU A 104 7.88 -15.58 -0.53
CA GLU A 104 6.77 -14.82 -1.13
C GLU A 104 6.78 -13.30 -0.85
N VAL A 105 7.83 -12.77 -0.23
CA VAL A 105 7.95 -11.34 0.08
C VAL A 105 8.77 -10.63 -1.01
N ILE A 106 8.30 -9.46 -1.44
CA ILE A 106 8.98 -8.62 -2.41
C ILE A 106 9.55 -7.39 -1.72
N LYS A 107 10.82 -7.10 -2.00
CA LYS A 107 11.46 -5.82 -1.72
C LYS A 107 11.35 -4.91 -2.95
N LEU A 108 10.59 -3.83 -2.84
CA LEU A 108 10.45 -2.82 -3.89
C LEU A 108 11.25 -1.59 -3.52
N ALA A 109 12.12 -1.12 -4.41
CA ALA A 109 12.79 0.18 -4.28
C ALA A 109 12.27 1.12 -5.36
N THR A 110 11.80 2.32 -4.98
CA THR A 110 11.37 3.33 -5.96
C THR A 110 11.88 4.71 -5.60
N ARG A 111 12.18 5.51 -6.63
CA ARG A 111 12.66 6.89 -6.51
C ARG A 111 11.58 7.85 -6.98
N PHE A 112 11.13 8.72 -6.08
CA PHE A 112 10.20 9.79 -6.39
C PHE A 112 10.95 11.12 -6.59
N THR A 113 10.47 11.94 -7.52
CA THR A 113 10.92 13.32 -7.77
C THR A 113 9.80 14.30 -7.40
N ASN A 114 10.16 15.55 -7.06
CA ASN A 114 9.21 16.66 -6.88
C ASN A 114 8.12 16.44 -5.81
N ILE A 115 8.47 15.82 -4.68
CA ILE A 115 7.50 15.43 -3.64
C ILE A 115 6.79 16.62 -2.99
N GLY A 116 7.48 17.76 -2.84
CA GLY A 116 6.93 18.94 -2.17
C GLY A 116 5.76 19.63 -2.89
N ARG A 117 5.49 19.27 -4.16
CA ARG A 117 4.41 19.87 -4.97
C ARG A 117 3.43 18.83 -5.53
N ASN A 118 3.54 17.57 -5.12
CA ASN A 118 2.84 16.48 -5.78
C ASN A 118 1.80 15.84 -4.86
N ASP A 119 0.57 16.38 -4.90
CA ASP A 119 -0.59 15.79 -4.20
C ASP A 119 -0.80 14.31 -4.56
N ASN A 120 -0.40 13.89 -5.77
CA ASN A 120 -0.48 12.49 -6.15
C ASN A 120 0.42 11.59 -5.30
N PHE A 121 1.56 12.09 -4.81
CA PHE A 121 2.43 11.30 -3.95
C PHE A 121 1.82 11.09 -2.57
N VAL A 122 1.29 12.15 -1.95
CA VAL A 122 0.57 12.07 -0.67
C VAL A 122 -0.64 11.15 -0.82
N ASN A 123 -1.43 11.30 -1.89
CA ASN A 123 -2.59 10.44 -2.16
C ASN A 123 -2.22 8.97 -2.37
N ARG A 124 -1.09 8.69 -3.03
CA ARG A 124 -0.58 7.31 -3.19
C ARG A 124 -0.20 6.71 -1.85
N LEU A 125 0.52 7.45 -1.00
CA LEU A 125 0.87 6.98 0.34
C LEU A 125 -0.37 6.82 1.22
N THR A 126 -1.33 7.75 1.16
CA THR A 126 -2.59 7.65 1.90
C THR A 126 -3.37 6.41 1.49
N ARG A 127 -3.46 6.12 0.18
CA ARG A 127 -4.09 4.88 -0.32
C ARG A 127 -3.30 3.65 0.12
N PHE A 128 -1.98 3.70 0.08
CA PHE A 128 -1.09 2.59 0.45
C PHE A 128 -1.26 2.24 1.94
N PHE A 129 -1.12 3.21 2.83
CA PHE A 129 -1.25 3.02 4.27
C PHE A 129 -2.69 2.75 4.71
N GLY A 130 -3.69 3.33 4.05
CA GLY A 130 -5.10 3.04 4.29
C GLY A 130 -5.52 1.61 3.93
N ARG A 131 -4.64 0.83 3.28
CA ARG A 131 -4.85 -0.57 2.91
C ARG A 131 -4.08 -1.55 3.79
N CYS A 132 -3.39 -1.09 4.83
CA CYS A 132 -2.71 -2.00 5.77
C CYS A 132 -3.37 -1.99 7.14
N SER A 133 -3.23 -3.11 7.85
CA SER A 133 -3.63 -3.19 9.26
C SER A 133 -2.58 -2.54 10.17
N ARG A 134 -1.31 -2.84 9.90
CA ARG A 134 -0.14 -2.34 10.62
C ARG A 134 1.13 -2.47 9.77
N ILE A 135 2.20 -1.84 10.26
CA ILE A 135 3.56 -1.95 9.74
C ILE A 135 4.44 -2.61 10.81
N GLU A 136 5.06 -3.75 10.49
CA GLU A 136 5.94 -4.44 11.44
C GLU A 136 7.25 -3.68 11.70
N SER A 137 7.80 -3.02 10.67
CA SER A 137 9.03 -2.22 10.79
C SER A 137 8.98 -0.97 9.92
N LEU A 138 9.07 0.20 10.54
CA LEU A 138 9.10 1.50 9.89
C LEU A 138 10.45 2.19 10.14
N GLU A 139 11.20 2.43 9.07
CA GLU A 139 12.47 3.16 9.11
C GLU A 139 12.35 4.49 8.39
N LEU A 140 12.63 5.59 9.09
CA LEU A 140 12.49 6.95 8.60
C LEU A 140 13.84 7.66 8.65
N GLU A 141 14.34 8.06 7.50
CA GLU A 141 15.57 8.84 7.36
C GLU A 141 15.23 10.15 6.64
N ARG A 142 15.25 11.26 7.42
CA ARG A 142 15.06 12.64 6.93
C ARG A 142 13.70 12.86 6.23
N VAL A 143 12.63 12.41 6.88
CA VAL A 143 11.23 12.45 6.37
C VAL A 143 10.55 13.78 6.69
N ASN A 144 9.69 14.26 5.80
CA ASN A 144 8.79 15.38 6.13
C ASN A 144 7.65 14.85 7.02
N PRO A 145 7.56 15.28 8.31
CA PRO A 145 6.57 14.76 9.24
C PRO A 145 5.12 15.09 8.82
N ILE A 146 4.90 16.17 8.06
CA ILE A 146 3.56 16.55 7.58
C ILE A 146 3.04 15.51 6.59
N ILE A 147 3.88 15.06 5.65
CA ILE A 147 3.50 14.03 4.67
C ILE A 147 3.17 12.74 5.39
N LEU A 148 4.02 12.34 6.35
CA LEU A 148 3.84 11.10 7.09
C LEU A 148 2.54 11.13 7.91
N LYS A 149 2.29 12.22 8.65
CA LYS A 149 1.08 12.41 9.45
C LYS A 149 -0.18 12.33 8.59
N THR A 150 -0.19 13.01 7.44
CA THR A 150 -1.32 13.03 6.51
C THR A 150 -1.60 11.66 5.90
N SER A 151 -0.54 10.93 5.50
CA SER A 151 -0.70 9.66 4.80
C SER A 151 -0.91 8.46 5.70
N MET A 152 -0.27 8.38 6.87
CA MET A 152 -0.38 7.23 7.76
C MET A 152 -1.62 7.25 8.65
N LYS A 153 -2.11 8.44 9.03
CA LYS A 153 -3.26 8.59 9.95
C LYS A 153 -3.09 7.72 11.21
N ASP A 154 -3.92 6.68 11.34
CA ASP A 154 -4.07 5.76 12.46
C ASP A 154 -3.38 4.39 12.23
N VAL A 155 -2.41 4.30 11.31
CA VAL A 155 -1.64 3.04 11.12
C VAL A 155 -0.80 2.72 12.34
N ILE A 156 -0.95 1.50 12.85
CA ILE A 156 -0.13 0.95 13.94
C ILE A 156 1.25 0.56 13.42
N VAL A 157 2.29 0.87 14.18
CA VAL A 157 3.69 0.56 13.87
C VAL A 157 4.28 -0.25 15.02
N ASP A 158 4.73 -1.47 14.77
CA ASP A 158 5.27 -2.36 15.81
C ASP A 158 6.72 -1.97 16.18
N LYS A 159 7.55 -1.65 15.17
CA LYS A 159 8.94 -1.20 15.35
C LYS A 159 9.18 0.08 14.57
N LEU A 160 9.64 1.12 15.27
CA LEU A 160 9.94 2.43 14.67
C LEU A 160 11.43 2.75 14.84
N SER A 161 12.10 3.08 13.74
CA SER A 161 13.46 3.59 13.72
C SER A 161 13.48 4.94 13.00
N ILE A 162 13.90 5.98 13.70
CA ILE A 162 14.07 7.33 13.12
C ILE A 162 15.56 7.63 13.16
N LYS A 163 16.17 7.82 11.99
CA LYS A 163 17.57 8.21 11.88
C LYS A 163 17.67 9.74 11.91
N PRO A 164 18.39 10.31 12.88
CA PRO A 164 18.58 11.75 12.95
C PRO A 164 19.37 12.25 11.74
N PHE A 165 19.24 13.55 11.49
CA PHE A 165 20.13 14.21 10.53
C PHE A 165 21.50 14.32 11.19
N ASP A 166 22.47 13.50 10.75
CA ASP A 166 23.87 13.69 11.14
C ASP A 166 24.32 15.07 10.64
N LYS A 167 24.47 16.02 11.56
CA LYS A 167 25.01 17.36 11.30
C LYS A 167 26.54 17.35 11.11
N GLY A 168 27.14 16.18 10.90
CA GLY A 168 28.55 15.90 11.20
C GLY A 168 29.53 15.90 10.04
N GLU A 169 29.20 16.46 8.88
CA GLU A 169 30.17 16.70 7.80
C GLU A 169 29.94 18.13 7.29
N SER A 170 30.59 19.08 7.97
CA SER A 170 30.78 20.47 7.53
C SER A 170 32.27 20.72 7.44
#